data_AF-A0A392P2P6-F1
#
_entry.id   AF-A0A392P2P6-F1
#
_cell.length_a   1.000
_cell.length_b   1.000
_cell.length_c   1.000
_cell.angle_alpha   90.00
_cell.angle_beta   90.00
_cell.angle_gamma   90.00
#
_symmetry.space_group_name_H-M   'P 1'
#
loop_
_entity.id
_entity.type
_entity.pdbx_description
1 polymer ?
#
loop_
_entity_poly.entity_id
_entity_poly.type
_entity_poly.pdbx_seq_one_letter_code
_entity_poly.pdbx_strand_id
1 'polypeptide(L)'
;MDEGTAYYINLSDLKEATNNFSKKIGKGSFGSVYYGKMKDGKEIAVKTMTDPSSHGNHQFATEVALLSRIHHRNLVPLIGYCEEEYQHILVYEYMHNGTLRDHIHECSSQKRLDWLTRLRIAEDSAKG
;
A
#
# COMPACT_ATOMS: atom_id res chain seq x y z
N MET A 1 -13.28 -17.53 8.00
CA MET A 1 -12.76 -16.31 7.35
C MET A 1 -11.48 -16.00 8.07
N ASP A 2 -10.34 -16.29 7.44
CA ASP A 2 -9.03 -16.08 8.05
C ASP A 2 -8.73 -14.58 8.07
N GLU A 3 -9.24 -13.89 9.09
CA GLU A 3 -8.82 -12.54 9.43
C GLU A 3 -7.37 -12.58 9.88
N GLY A 4 -6.46 -12.23 8.97
CA GLY A 4 -5.09 -11.89 9.34
C GLY A 4 -3.99 -12.67 8.64
N THR A 5 -4.21 -13.15 7.42
CA THR A 5 -3.10 -13.58 6.55
C THR A 5 -3.33 -13.00 5.16
N ALA A 6 -2.32 -12.33 4.62
CA ALA A 6 -2.38 -11.81 3.26
C ALA A 6 -2.59 -12.99 2.30
N TYR A 7 -3.56 -12.87 1.40
CA TYR A 7 -3.90 -13.94 0.48
C TYR A 7 -3.43 -13.64 -0.94
N TYR A 8 -3.29 -14.69 -1.74
CA TYR A 8 -2.91 -14.57 -3.13
C TYR A 8 -4.05 -13.99 -3.97
N ILE A 9 -3.75 -13.03 -4.84
CA ILE A 9 -4.71 -12.39 -5.75
C ILE A 9 -4.19 -12.53 -7.19
N ASN A 10 -5.05 -12.97 -8.12
CA ASN A 10 -4.63 -13.12 -9.51
C ASN A 10 -4.34 -11.77 -10.17
N LEU A 11 -3.42 -11.75 -11.14
CA LEU A 11 -3.11 -10.53 -11.88
C LEU A 11 -4.31 -10.01 -12.67
N SER A 12 -5.16 -10.90 -13.17
CA SER A 12 -6.40 -10.53 -13.87
C SER A 12 -7.36 -9.75 -12.97
N ASP A 13 -7.54 -10.18 -11.72
CA ASP A 13 -8.38 -9.49 -10.74
C ASP A 13 -7.80 -8.12 -10.38
N LEU A 14 -6.47 -8.00 -10.28
CA LEU A 14 -5.81 -6.71 -10.05
C LEU A 14 -5.90 -5.78 -11.25
N LYS A 15 -5.76 -6.30 -12.48
CA LYS A 15 -5.97 -5.54 -13.72
C LYS A 15 -7.41 -5.04 -13.80
N GLU A 16 -8.40 -5.86 -13.45
CA GLU A 16 -9.81 -5.44 -13.37
C GLU A 16 -10.01 -4.35 -12.31
N ALA A 17 -9.55 -4.59 -11.08
CA ALA A 17 -9.74 -3.67 -9.95
C ALA A 17 -9.07 -2.31 -10.15
N THR A 18 -7.95 -2.26 -10.86
CA THR A 18 -7.18 -1.03 -11.13
C THR A 18 -7.48 -0.40 -12.49
N ASN A 19 -8.42 -0.97 -13.25
CA ASN A 19 -8.67 -0.61 -14.65
C ASN A 19 -7.34 -0.53 -15.43
N ASN A 20 -6.62 -1.66 -15.47
CA ASN A 20 -5.29 -1.84 -16.05
C ASN A 20 -4.25 -0.84 -15.54
N PHE A 21 -4.14 -0.68 -14.22
CA PHE A 21 -3.17 0.21 -13.58
C PHE A 21 -3.25 1.67 -14.07
N SER A 22 -4.47 2.15 -14.37
CA SER A 22 -4.68 3.46 -14.98
C SER A 22 -4.47 4.65 -14.03
N LYS A 23 -4.84 4.50 -12.75
CA LYS A 23 -4.78 5.59 -11.76
C LYS A 23 -3.58 5.43 -10.83
N LYS A 24 -2.47 6.05 -11.21
CA LYS A 24 -1.27 6.13 -10.36
C LYS A 24 -1.48 7.13 -9.23
N ILE A 25 -1.27 6.68 -7.98
CA ILE A 25 -1.43 7.48 -6.76
C ILE A 25 -0.10 7.73 -6.04
N GLY A 26 0.97 7.04 -6.43
CA GLY A 26 2.28 7.25 -5.83
C GLY A 26 3.41 6.63 -6.63
N LYS A 27 4.63 7.08 -6.32
CA LYS A 27 5.88 6.47 -6.80
C LYS A 27 6.88 6.48 -5.65
N GLY A 28 7.32 5.30 -5.23
CA GLY A 28 8.40 5.12 -4.28
C GLY A 28 9.70 4.73 -4.99
N SER A 29 10.74 4.46 -4.19
CA SER A 29 12.01 3.86 -4.66
C SER A 29 11.80 2.46 -5.27
N PHE A 30 10.79 1.74 -4.81
CA PHE A 30 10.57 0.33 -5.14
C PHE A 30 9.52 0.11 -6.23
N GLY A 31 8.91 1.19 -6.73
CA GLY A 31 7.99 1.12 -7.86
C GLY A 31 6.83 2.10 -7.77
N SER A 32 5.78 1.78 -8.50
CA SER A 32 4.58 2.63 -8.62
C SER A 32 3.45 2.07 -7.77
N VAL A 33 2.62 2.97 -7.23
CA VAL A 33 1.41 2.60 -6.49
C VAL A 33 0.21 3.09 -7.27
N TYR A 34 -0.76 2.20 -7.47
CA TYR A 34 -1.99 2.45 -8.19
C TYR A 34 -3.19 2.31 -7.26
N TYR A 35 -4.21 3.10 -7.51
CA TYR A 35 -5.51 2.91 -6.87
C TYR A 35 -6.29 1.84 -7.61
N GLY A 36 -7.03 1.03 -6.85
CA GLY A 36 -8.02 0.11 -7.38
C GLY A 36 -9.21 -0.05 -6.46
N LYS A 37 -10.26 -0.70 -6.96
CA LYS A 37 -11.45 -1.08 -6.21
C LYS A 37 -11.82 -2.52 -6.55
N MET A 38 -11.84 -3.38 -5.55
CA MET A 38 -12.22 -4.79 -5.69
C MET A 38 -13.74 -4.94 -5.94
N LYS A 39 -14.15 -6.13 -6.38
CA LYS A 39 -15.56 -6.46 -6.69
C LYS A 39 -16.51 -6.30 -5.50
N ASP A 40 -15.99 -6.55 -4.30
CA ASP A 40 -16.69 -6.35 -3.02
C ASP A 40 -16.79 -4.87 -2.60
N GLY A 41 -16.21 -3.96 -3.40
CA GLY A 41 -16.17 -2.53 -3.15
C GLY A 41 -15.00 -2.05 -2.32
N LYS A 42 -14.11 -2.95 -1.86
CA LYS A 42 -12.94 -2.58 -1.06
C LYS A 42 -11.96 -1.77 -1.90
N GLU A 43 -11.57 -0.59 -1.40
CA GLU A 43 -10.59 0.27 -2.04
C GLU A 43 -9.18 -0.17 -1.65
N ILE A 44 -8.30 -0.32 -2.65
CA ILE A 44 -6.97 -0.90 -2.49
C ILE A 44 -5.88 0.00 -3.09
N ALA A 45 -4.69 -0.08 -2.50
CA ALA A 45 -3.46 0.46 -3.05
C ALA A 45 -2.59 -0.70 -3.57
N VAL A 46 -2.31 -0.69 -4.86
CA VAL A 46 -1.58 -1.75 -5.57
C VAL A 46 -0.17 -1.27 -5.88
N LYS A 47 0.82 -1.74 -5.11
CA LYS A 47 2.24 -1.42 -5.26
C LYS A 47 2.89 -2.45 -6.18
N THR A 48 3.24 -2.02 -7.39
CA THR A 48 3.97 -2.85 -8.37
C THR A 48 5.47 -2.66 -8.16
N MET A 49 6.20 -3.75 -7.95
CA MET A 49 7.66 -3.69 -7.85
C MET A 49 8.25 -3.61 -9.26
N THR A 50 9.05 -2.58 -9.52
CA THR A 50 9.63 -2.35 -10.87
C THR A 50 11.06 -2.86 -11.02
N ASP A 51 11.66 -3.35 -9.95
CA ASP A 51 13.03 -3.84 -9.94
C ASP A 51 13.05 -5.38 -9.93
N PRO A 52 13.38 -6.04 -11.06
CA PRO A 52 13.53 -7.50 -11.12
C PRO A 52 14.87 -7.98 -10.54
N SER A 53 15.68 -7.09 -9.95
CA SER A 53 16.92 -7.49 -9.30
C SER A 53 16.67 -8.40 -8.09
N SER A 54 17.73 -9.09 -7.65
CA SER A 54 17.70 -9.87 -6.42
C SER A 54 17.27 -9.04 -5.20
N HIS A 55 17.52 -7.73 -5.21
CA HIS A 55 17.12 -6.82 -4.14
C HIS A 55 15.60 -6.59 -4.12
N GLY A 56 14.98 -6.38 -5.29
CA GLY A 56 13.53 -6.23 -5.41
C GLY A 56 12.79 -7.51 -5.00
N ASN A 57 13.29 -8.68 -5.40
CA ASN A 57 12.73 -9.98 -5.02
C ASN A 57 12.85 -10.22 -3.51
N HIS A 58 13.99 -9.88 -2.92
CA HIS A 58 14.19 -10.01 -1.47
C HIS A 58 13.23 -9.11 -0.68
N GLN A 59 13.02 -7.87 -1.12
CA GLN A 59 12.06 -6.96 -0.48
C GLN A 59 10.63 -7.46 -0.59
N PHE A 60 10.22 -7.94 -1.76
CA PHE A 60 8.90 -8.55 -1.94
C PHE A 60 8.70 -9.72 -0.98
N ALA A 61 9.61 -10.69 -0.99
CA ALA A 61 9.53 -11.85 -0.10
C ALA A 61 9.52 -11.47 1.38
N THR A 62 10.31 -10.45 1.76
CA THR A 62 10.36 -9.93 3.13
C THR A 62 9.05 -9.24 3.52
N GLU A 63 8.50 -8.36 2.66
CA GLU A 63 7.22 -7.70 2.89
C GLU A 63 6.10 -8.73 3.02
N VAL A 64 6.03 -9.73 2.13
CA VAL A 64 5.03 -10.82 2.24
C VAL A 64 5.23 -11.61 3.54
N ALA A 65 6.44 -12.08 3.84
CA ALA A 65 6.67 -12.95 5.00
C ALA A 65 6.41 -12.24 6.35
N LEU A 66 6.75 -10.96 6.46
CA LEU A 66 6.59 -10.19 7.70
C LEU A 66 5.20 -9.58 7.80
N LEU A 67 4.73 -8.85 6.79
CA LEU A 67 3.49 -8.09 6.85
C LEU A 67 2.24 -8.98 6.78
N SER A 68 2.36 -10.22 6.29
CA SER A 68 1.26 -11.20 6.41
C SER A 68 1.01 -11.64 7.85
N ARG A 69 1.94 -11.41 8.77
CA ARG A 69 1.87 -11.90 10.16
C ARG A 69 1.73 -10.77 11.18
N ILE A 70 2.09 -9.56 10.81
CA ILE A 70 2.08 -8.39 11.69
C ILE A 70 0.77 -7.62 11.49
N HIS A 71 -0.03 -7.54 12.55
CA HIS A 71 -1.23 -6.73 12.59
C HIS A 71 -1.07 -5.69 13.69
N HIS A 72 -0.82 -4.45 13.28
CA HIS A 72 -0.66 -3.34 14.22
C HIS A 72 -1.54 -2.18 13.79
N ARG A 73 -2.18 -1.52 14.76
CA ARG A 73 -3.16 -0.44 14.49
C ARG A 73 -2.56 0.77 13.76
N ASN A 74 -1.25 0.95 13.83
CA ASN A 74 -0.51 2.05 13.19
C ASN A 74 0.28 1.60 11.96
N LEU A 75 0.09 0.36 11.51
CA LEU A 75 0.69 -0.20 10.30
C LEU A 75 -0.41 -0.48 9.28
N VAL A 76 -0.20 -0.08 8.03
CA VAL A 76 -1.18 -0.33 6.96
C VAL A 76 -1.25 -1.85 6.69
N PRO A 77 -2.43 -2.49 6.81
CA PRO A 77 -2.53 -3.92 6.62
C PRO A 77 -2.21 -4.35 5.19
N LEU A 78 -1.41 -5.41 5.05
CA LEU A 78 -1.24 -6.12 3.78
C LEU A 78 -2.47 -7.01 3.56
N ILE A 79 -3.23 -6.72 2.50
CA ILE A 79 -4.42 -7.49 2.14
C ILE A 79 -4.00 -8.75 1.38
N GLY A 80 -3.06 -8.62 0.47
CA GLY A 80 -2.68 -9.70 -0.43
C GLY A 80 -1.46 -9.39 -1.27
N TYR A 81 -1.09 -10.35 -2.08
CA TYR A 81 0.05 -10.26 -2.98
C TYR A 81 -0.24 -11.01 -4.29
N CYS A 82 0.52 -10.67 -5.34
CA CYS A 82 0.49 -11.35 -6.62
C CYS A 82 1.93 -11.58 -7.10
N GLU A 83 2.19 -12.77 -7.61
CA GLU A 83 3.46 -13.20 -8.20
C GLU A 83 3.16 -13.95 -9.51
N GLU A 84 2.91 -13.20 -10.58
CA GLU A 84 2.54 -13.73 -11.91
C GLU A 84 3.30 -12.97 -12.99
N GLU A 85 3.60 -13.62 -14.12
CA GLU A 85 4.21 -12.96 -15.29
C GLU A 85 5.49 -12.15 -14.96
N TYR A 86 6.29 -12.59 -13.97
CA TYR A 86 7.46 -11.86 -13.45
C TYR A 86 7.13 -10.51 -12.78
N GLN A 87 5.87 -10.32 -12.39
CA GLN A 87 5.40 -9.16 -11.63
C GLN A 87 5.24 -9.53 -10.16
N HIS A 88 5.93 -8.80 -9.31
CA HIS A 88 5.74 -8.82 -7.87
C HIS A 88 4.86 -7.64 -7.47
N ILE A 89 3.69 -7.92 -6.90
CA ILE A 89 2.71 -6.91 -6.55
C ILE A 89 2.23 -7.11 -5.12
N LEU A 90 2.15 -6.02 -4.38
CA LEU A 90 1.63 -5.98 -3.02
C LEU A 90 0.35 -5.15 -2.99
N VAL A 91 -0.63 -5.65 -2.25
CA VAL A 91 -1.97 -5.06 -2.18
C VAL A 91 -2.25 -4.64 -0.74
N TYR A 92 -2.41 -3.34 -0.55
CA TYR A 92 -2.67 -2.71 0.74
C TYR A 92 -4.07 -2.09 0.76
N GLU A 93 -4.55 -1.79 1.96
CA GLU A 93 -5.72 -0.92 2.12
C GLU A 93 -5.41 0.49 1.59
N TYR A 94 -6.39 1.09 0.90
CA TYR A 94 -6.24 2.46 0.41
C TYR A 94 -6.45 3.48 1.55
N MET A 95 -5.48 4.39 1.70
CA MET A 95 -5.53 5.46 2.71
C MET A 95 -6.06 6.76 2.11
N HIS A 96 -7.32 7.11 2.38
CA HIS A 96 -8.02 8.25 1.77
C HIS A 96 -7.43 9.62 2.10
N ASN A 97 -6.76 9.73 3.25
CA ASN A 97 -6.20 10.99 3.73
C ASN A 97 -4.84 11.32 3.09
N GLY A 98 -4.35 10.54 2.13
CA GLY A 98 -3.07 10.83 1.47
C GLY A 98 -1.87 10.69 2.40
N THR A 99 -0.73 11.27 2.01
CA THR A 99 0.52 11.11 2.76
C THR A 99 0.78 12.27 3.71
N LEU A 100 1.57 12.03 4.77
CA LEU A 100 2.01 13.10 5.67
C LEU A 100 2.78 14.21 4.93
N ARG A 101 3.51 13.85 3.86
CA ARG A 101 4.22 14.82 3.02
C ARG A 101 3.25 15.83 2.42
N ASP A 102 2.11 15.37 1.91
CA ASP A 102 1.10 16.23 1.29
C ASP A 102 0.54 17.21 2.33
N HIS A 103 0.22 16.72 3.53
CA HIS A 103 -0.29 17.55 4.63
C HIS A 103 0.70 18.59 5.20
N ILE A 104 2.01 18.32 5.11
CA ILE A 104 3.05 19.22 5.62
C ILE A 104 3.51 20.22 4.55
N HIS A 105 3.70 19.76 3.32
CA HIS A 105 4.38 20.51 2.27
C HIS A 105 3.45 21.06 1.19
N GLU A 106 2.30 20.45 0.93
CA GLU A 106 1.39 20.89 -0.12
C GLU A 106 0.28 21.80 0.45
N CYS A 107 0.22 23.05 -0.05
CA CYS A 107 -0.82 24.03 0.26
C CYS A 107 -2.13 23.76 -0.52
N SER A 108 -2.44 22.52 -0.90
CA SER A 108 -3.57 22.19 -1.76
C SER A 108 -4.79 21.82 -0.93
N SER A 109 -5.68 22.79 -0.63
CA SER A 109 -7.06 22.61 -0.13
C SER A 109 -7.31 21.80 1.17
N GLN A 110 -6.33 21.06 1.68
CA GLN A 110 -6.42 20.27 2.89
C GLN A 110 -6.06 21.12 4.11
N LYS A 111 -6.76 20.88 5.22
CA LYS A 111 -6.57 21.60 6.47
C LYS A 111 -5.15 21.29 6.99
N ARG A 112 -4.32 22.33 7.12
CA ARG A 112 -2.98 22.19 7.73
C ARG A 112 -3.07 21.52 9.09
N LEU A 113 -2.19 20.54 9.33
CA LEU A 113 -2.11 19.84 10.61
C LEU A 113 -1.68 20.80 11.71
N ASP A 114 -2.49 20.89 12.76
CA ASP A 114 -2.12 21.58 13.99
C ASP A 114 -1.00 20.85 14.74
N TRP A 115 -0.40 21.53 15.71
CA TRP A 115 0.76 21.01 16.42
C TRP A 115 0.48 19.72 17.19
N LEU A 116 -0.69 19.64 17.84
CA LEU A 116 -1.07 18.45 18.60
C LEU A 116 -1.25 17.24 17.69
N THR A 117 -1.85 17.43 16.52
CA THR A 117 -2.02 16.39 15.51
C THR A 117 -0.67 15.89 15.00
N ARG A 118 0.31 16.79 14.79
CA ARG A 118 1.67 16.40 14.39
C ARG A 118 2.36 15.54 15.44
N LEU A 119 2.26 15.92 16.72
CA LEU A 119 2.82 15.13 17.83
C LEU A 119 2.18 13.75 17.90
N ARG A 120 0.87 13.66 17.71
CA ARG A 120 0.16 12.38 17.67
C ARG A 120 0.60 11.50 16.50
N ILE A 121 0.75 12.08 15.30
CA ILE A 121 1.26 11.35 14.13
C ILE A 121 2.67 10.82 14.40
N ALA A 122 3.54 11.60 15.03
CA ALA A 122 4.89 11.16 15.40
C ALA A 122 4.86 10.02 16.42
N GLU A 123 4.02 10.12 17.45
CA GLU A 123 3.83 9.06 18.46
C GLU A 123 3.28 7.78 17.83
N ASP A 124 2.23 7.89 17.01
CA ASP A 124 1.60 6.75 16.34
C ASP A 124 2.56 6.08 15.34
N SER A 125 3.39 6.86 14.66
CA SER A 125 4.42 6.35 13.74
C SER A 125 5.56 5.64 14.48
N ALA A 126 5.88 6.05 15.72
CA ALA A 126 6.89 5.38 16.54
C ALA A 126 6.39 4.07 17.18
N LYS A 127 5.06 3.90 17.31
CA LYS A 127 4.44 2.66 17.81
C LYS A 127 4.29 1.59 16.73
N GLY A 128 4.13 2.00 15.47
CA GLY A 128 4.02 1.10 14.31
C GLY A 128 5.34 0.44 13.96
#